data_AF-A0AAN7SFM8-F1
#
_entry.id   AF-A0AAN7SFM8-F1
#
_cell.length_a   1.000
_cell.length_b   1.000
_cell.length_c   1.000
_cell.angle_alpha   90.00
_cell.angle_beta   90.00
_cell.angle_gamma   90.00
#
_symmetry.space_group_name_H-M   'P 1'
#
loop_
_entity.id
_entity.type
_entity.pdbx_description
1 polymer ?
#
loop_
_entity_poly.entity_id
_entity_poly.type
_entity_poly.pdbx_seq_one_letter_code
_entity_poly.pdbx_strand_id
1 'polypeptide(L)'
;MYEYLKHEFNRLGCNNPKIIAISTQVYLDLCEVKKYWDVEYLYDQAIDKIYFTAKTTKTADPALFIPVEVSESLSFNDLQNLLQLSKNEKLYIAIVSSDSTSVYYQISKDLSDPCQEKKDFLERSRRIDAELRRNRDLIEQAALYNLPITLKKETSGASTSGANK
;
A
#
# COMPACT_ATOMS: atom_id res chain seq x y z
N MET A 1 1.63 9.72 -21.14
CA MET A 1 1.32 8.69 -20.10
C MET A 1 -0.19 8.51 -19.94
N TYR A 2 -0.97 9.56 -19.70
CA TYR A 2 -2.45 9.48 -19.64
C TYR A 2 -3.08 8.80 -20.88
N GLU A 3 -2.74 9.22 -22.10
CA GLU A 3 -3.29 8.61 -23.32
C GLU A 3 -2.94 7.12 -23.48
N TYR A 4 -1.78 6.69 -22.96
CA TYR A 4 -1.39 5.28 -22.96
C TYR A 4 -2.27 4.47 -21.99
N LEU A 5 -2.43 4.94 -20.75
CA LEU A 5 -3.26 4.28 -19.75
C LEU A 5 -4.73 4.26 -20.16
N LYS A 6 -5.23 5.35 -20.76
CA LYS A 6 -6.57 5.41 -21.35
C LYS A 6 -6.77 4.33 -22.42
N HIS A 7 -5.80 4.17 -23.33
CA HIS A 7 -5.87 3.11 -24.34
C HIS A 7 -5.86 1.71 -23.71
N GLU A 8 -5.02 1.48 -22.70
CA GLU A 8 -4.96 0.22 -21.96
C GLU A 8 -6.28 -0.10 -21.23
N PHE A 9 -6.86 0.86 -20.53
CA PHE A 9 -8.14 0.69 -19.83
C PHE A 9 -9.30 0.46 -20.80
N ASN A 10 -9.32 1.15 -21.94
CA ASN A 10 -10.27 0.88 -23.02
C ASN A 10 -10.13 -0.55 -23.54
N ARG A 11 -8.89 -1.04 -23.71
CA ARG A 11 -8.61 -2.42 -24.15
C ARG A 11 -9.10 -3.47 -23.16
N LEU A 12 -9.09 -3.16 -21.86
CA LEU A 12 -9.66 -4.02 -20.83
C LEU A 12 -11.20 -4.01 -20.83
N GLY A 13 -11.84 -3.08 -21.54
CA GLY A 13 -13.29 -2.96 -21.67
C GLY A 13 -13.92 -1.80 -20.89
N CYS A 14 -13.12 -0.98 -20.21
CA CYS A 14 -13.59 0.21 -19.52
C CYS A 14 -13.68 1.38 -20.51
N ASN A 15 -14.89 1.76 -20.92
CA ASN A 15 -15.11 2.88 -21.84
C ASN A 15 -15.54 4.18 -21.14
N ASN A 16 -15.69 4.15 -19.81
CA ASN A 16 -16.15 5.31 -19.05
C ASN A 16 -14.98 6.29 -18.82
N PRO A 17 -15.02 7.51 -19.38
CA PRO A 17 -13.92 8.46 -19.27
C PRO A 17 -13.65 8.90 -17.82
N LYS A 18 -14.68 8.91 -16.96
CA LYS A 18 -14.52 9.24 -15.54
C LYS A 18 -13.71 8.17 -14.82
N ILE A 19 -14.08 6.89 -14.99
CA ILE A 19 -13.38 5.75 -14.38
C ILE A 19 -11.93 5.71 -14.85
N ILE A 20 -11.69 5.95 -16.13
CA ILE A 20 -10.34 6.05 -16.70
C ILE A 20 -9.53 7.16 -16.05
N ALA A 21 -10.11 8.36 -15.88
CA ALA A 21 -9.43 9.49 -15.29
C ALA A 21 -9.03 9.24 -13.83
N ILE A 22 -9.98 8.80 -12.99
CA ILE A 22 -9.71 8.50 -11.57
C ILE A 22 -8.72 7.36 -11.42
N SER A 23 -8.82 6.32 -12.26
CA SER A 23 -7.93 5.15 -12.21
C SER A 23 -6.52 5.53 -12.65
N THR A 24 -6.39 6.42 -13.63
CA THR A 24 -5.08 6.94 -14.05
C THR A 24 -4.41 7.71 -12.92
N GLN A 25 -5.16 8.55 -12.21
CA GLN A 25 -4.63 9.28 -11.06
C GLN A 25 -4.17 8.33 -9.95
N VAL A 26 -4.98 7.33 -9.60
CA VAL A 26 -4.60 6.32 -8.59
C VAL A 26 -3.36 5.55 -9.02
N TYR A 27 -3.26 5.15 -10.28
CA TYR A 27 -2.07 4.47 -10.80
C TYR A 27 -0.80 5.31 -10.62
N LEU A 28 -0.86 6.60 -10.98
CA LEU A 28 0.26 7.52 -10.80
C LEU A 28 0.62 7.69 -9.32
N ASP A 29 -0.37 7.80 -8.45
CA ASP A 29 -0.12 7.91 -7.01
C ASP A 29 0.53 6.65 -6.43
N LEU A 30 0.08 5.45 -6.86
CA LEU A 30 0.68 4.19 -6.42
C LEU A 30 2.14 4.05 -6.87
N CYS A 31 2.43 4.42 -8.14
CA CYS A 31 3.75 4.28 -8.73
C CYS A 31 4.73 5.38 -8.30
N GLU A 32 4.33 6.64 -8.38
CA GLU A 32 5.25 7.78 -8.26
C GLU A 32 5.30 8.35 -6.84
N VAL A 33 4.14 8.48 -6.19
CA VAL A 33 4.03 9.07 -4.87
C VAL A 33 4.33 8.03 -3.78
N LYS A 34 3.62 6.90 -3.82
CA LYS A 34 3.77 5.83 -2.82
C LYS A 34 4.91 4.86 -3.13
N LYS A 35 5.37 4.81 -4.39
CA LYS A 35 6.47 3.93 -4.86
C LYS A 35 6.23 2.46 -4.51
N TYR A 36 5.01 1.99 -4.71
CA TYR A 36 4.66 0.59 -4.52
C TYR A 36 5.23 -0.29 -5.63
N TRP A 37 5.42 -1.56 -5.29
CA TRP A 37 6.00 -2.57 -6.15
C TRP A 37 4.90 -3.38 -6.84
N ASP A 38 5.20 -3.91 -8.02
CA ASP A 38 4.33 -4.81 -8.79
C ASP A 38 2.89 -4.26 -8.93
N VAL A 39 2.78 -3.00 -9.36
CA VAL A 39 1.48 -2.35 -9.58
C VAL A 39 0.83 -2.91 -10.85
N GLU A 40 -0.18 -3.74 -10.66
CA GLU A 40 -1.00 -4.32 -11.71
C GLU A 40 -2.42 -3.74 -11.66
N TYR A 41 -3.12 -3.79 -12.79
CA TYR A 41 -4.48 -3.26 -12.92
C TYR A 41 -5.35 -4.20 -13.76
N LEU A 42 -6.60 -4.33 -13.35
CA LEU A 42 -7.61 -5.16 -14.00
C LEU A 42 -8.93 -4.41 -14.00
N TYR A 43 -9.80 -4.74 -14.94
CA TYR A 43 -11.16 -4.22 -15.02
C TYR A 43 -12.13 -5.37 -14.82
N ASP A 44 -13.05 -5.21 -13.87
CA ASP A 44 -14.12 -6.15 -13.64
C ASP A 44 -15.42 -5.60 -14.24
N GLN A 45 -15.93 -6.30 -15.24
CA GLN A 45 -17.16 -5.96 -15.94
C GLN A 45 -18.41 -6.15 -15.07
N ALA A 46 -18.39 -7.05 -14.09
CA ALA A 46 -19.55 -7.31 -13.24
C ALA A 46 -19.83 -6.15 -12.28
N ILE A 47 -18.78 -5.46 -11.83
CA ILE A 47 -18.87 -4.30 -10.94
C ILE A 47 -18.59 -2.96 -11.65
N ASP A 48 -18.28 -2.99 -12.96
CA ASP A 48 -17.91 -1.81 -13.77
C ASP A 48 -16.83 -0.96 -13.09
N LYS A 49 -15.78 -1.61 -12.59
CA LYS A 49 -14.68 -0.93 -11.87
C LYS A 49 -13.31 -1.45 -12.27
N ILE A 50 -12.37 -0.51 -12.37
CA ILE A 50 -10.95 -0.82 -12.40
C ILE A 50 -10.48 -1.00 -10.97
N TYR A 51 -9.65 -2.01 -10.73
CA TYR A 51 -8.96 -2.20 -9.47
C TYR A 51 -7.48 -2.46 -9.70
N PHE A 52 -6.69 -2.18 -8.68
CA PHE A 52 -5.24 -2.32 -8.71
C PHE A 52 -4.78 -3.29 -7.64
N THR A 53 -3.76 -4.07 -7.96
CA THR A 53 -3.01 -4.83 -6.96
C THR A 53 -1.61 -4.27 -6.89
N ALA A 54 -1.13 -3.98 -5.68
CA ALA A 54 0.21 -3.43 -5.48
C ALA A 54 0.79 -3.87 -4.14
N LYS A 55 2.11 -4.00 -4.07
CA LYS A 55 2.83 -4.38 -2.84
C LYS A 55 3.50 -3.17 -2.22
N THR A 56 3.28 -2.95 -0.92
CA THR A 56 3.92 -1.84 -0.18
C THR A 56 5.44 -2.01 -0.07
N THR A 57 5.92 -3.25 -0.10
CA THR A 57 7.34 -3.62 -0.14
C THR A 57 7.50 -4.84 -1.04
N LYS A 58 8.72 -5.11 -1.54
CA LYS A 58 8.99 -6.26 -2.44
C LYS A 58 8.53 -7.62 -1.91
N THR A 59 8.50 -7.78 -0.59
CA THR A 59 8.16 -9.05 0.09
C THR A 59 6.76 -9.06 0.69
N ALA A 60 6.03 -7.94 0.64
CA ALA A 60 4.68 -7.88 1.18
C ALA A 60 3.68 -8.56 0.24
N ASP A 61 2.58 -9.03 0.82
CA ASP A 61 1.45 -9.52 0.03
C ASP A 61 0.82 -8.36 -0.77
N PRO A 62 0.34 -8.62 -2.00
CA PRO A 62 -0.37 -7.62 -2.78
C PRO A 62 -1.63 -7.15 -2.05
N ALA A 63 -1.79 -5.83 -1.95
CA ALA A 63 -2.99 -5.19 -1.47
C ALA A 63 -3.86 -4.76 -2.66
N LEU A 64 -5.18 -4.85 -2.49
CA LEU A 64 -6.17 -4.43 -3.48
C LEU A 64 -6.53 -2.96 -3.26
N PHE A 65 -6.52 -2.15 -4.33
CA PHE A 65 -6.88 -0.73 -4.32
C PHE A 65 -8.01 -0.47 -5.33
N ILE A 66 -9.03 0.26 -4.90
CA ILE A 66 -10.22 0.55 -5.72
C ILE A 66 -10.39 2.07 -5.80
N PRO A 67 -10.25 2.68 -6.99
CA PRO A 67 -10.55 4.09 -7.22
C PRO A 67 -12.04 4.37 -7.10
N VAL A 68 -12.37 5.45 -6.40
CA VAL A 68 -13.75 5.92 -6.23
C VAL A 68 -13.74 7.43 -6.32
N GLU A 69 -14.70 8.01 -7.04
CA GLU A 69 -14.84 9.47 -7.10
C GLU A 69 -15.42 9.99 -5.77
N VAL A 70 -14.98 11.15 -5.28
CA VAL A 70 -15.51 11.75 -4.03
C VAL A 70 -17.03 11.99 -4.07
N SER A 71 -17.58 12.19 -5.26
CA SER A 71 -19.02 12.40 -5.48
C SER A 71 -19.81 11.08 -5.54
N GLU A 72 -19.13 9.94 -5.62
CA GLU A 72 -19.74 8.61 -5.69
C GLU A 72 -20.27 8.19 -4.32
N SER A 73 -21.53 7.79 -4.26
CA SER A 73 -22.12 7.21 -3.05
C SER A 73 -21.84 5.71 -2.98
N LEU A 74 -21.12 5.25 -1.96
CA LEU A 74 -20.93 3.84 -1.68
C LEU A 74 -21.88 3.37 -0.59
N SER A 75 -22.71 2.37 -0.89
CA SER A 75 -23.51 1.69 0.12
C SER A 75 -22.67 0.64 0.86
N PHE A 76 -23.15 0.21 2.02
CA PHE A 76 -22.51 -0.88 2.76
C PHE A 76 -22.50 -2.20 1.95
N ASN A 77 -23.54 -2.44 1.14
CA ASN A 77 -23.61 -3.61 0.28
C ASN A 77 -22.53 -3.57 -0.81
N ASP A 78 -22.27 -2.39 -1.39
CA ASP A 78 -21.20 -2.23 -2.37
C ASP A 78 -19.85 -2.54 -1.74
N LEU A 79 -19.58 -2.02 -0.54
CA LEU A 79 -18.35 -2.31 0.19
C LEU A 79 -18.18 -3.81 0.47
N GLN A 80 -19.25 -4.51 0.84
CA GLN A 80 -19.21 -5.95 1.07
C GLN A 80 -18.90 -6.72 -0.23
N ASN A 81 -19.50 -6.33 -1.36
CA ASN A 81 -19.21 -6.94 -2.66
C ASN A 81 -17.75 -6.72 -3.07
N LEU A 82 -17.22 -5.52 -2.84
CA LEU A 82 -15.82 -5.21 -3.11
C LEU A 82 -14.86 -6.03 -2.21
N LEU A 83 -15.23 -6.27 -0.95
CA LEU A 83 -14.47 -7.11 -0.03
C LEU A 83 -14.41 -8.58 -0.48
N GLN A 84 -15.45 -9.09 -1.15
CA GLN A 84 -15.43 -10.44 -1.73
C GLN A 84 -14.41 -10.59 -2.87
N LEU A 85 -14.03 -9.48 -3.52
CA LEU A 85 -12.98 -9.47 -4.54
C LEU A 85 -11.57 -9.64 -3.94
N SER A 86 -11.40 -9.26 -2.67
CA SER A 86 -10.13 -9.37 -1.96
C SER A 86 -9.95 -10.75 -1.32
N LYS A 87 -8.85 -11.44 -1.65
CA LYS A 87 -8.46 -12.70 -1.01
C LYS A 87 -8.06 -12.54 0.46
N ASN A 88 -7.58 -11.35 0.84
CA ASN A 88 -7.03 -11.06 2.16
C ASN A 88 -8.04 -10.37 3.10
N GLU A 89 -9.32 -10.30 2.70
CA GLU A 89 -10.42 -9.67 3.45
C GLU A 89 -10.14 -8.21 3.86
N LYS A 90 -9.18 -7.59 3.17
CA LYS A 90 -8.75 -6.19 3.32
C LYS A 90 -8.61 -5.58 1.94
N LEU A 91 -9.09 -4.36 1.78
CA LEU A 91 -8.92 -3.56 0.57
C LEU A 91 -8.69 -2.11 0.92
N TYR A 92 -8.18 -1.35 -0.03
CA TYR A 92 -8.01 0.09 0.08
C TYR A 92 -8.96 0.78 -0.89
N ILE A 93 -9.75 1.72 -0.40
CA ILE A 93 -10.52 2.64 -1.24
C ILE A 93 -9.69 3.90 -1.42
N ALA A 94 -9.38 4.21 -2.68
CA ALA A 94 -8.71 5.44 -3.07
C ALA A 94 -9.79 6.44 -3.52
N ILE A 95 -10.17 7.33 -2.61
CA ILE A 95 -11.14 8.39 -2.89
C ILE A 95 -10.41 9.53 -3.61
N VAL A 96 -10.84 9.81 -4.83
CA VAL A 96 -10.25 10.82 -5.71
C VAL A 96 -11.22 12.00 -5.85
N SER A 97 -10.71 13.17 -5.52
CA SER A 97 -11.41 14.45 -5.68
C SER A 97 -11.07 15.11 -7.02
N SER A 98 -11.93 16.02 -7.48
CA SER A 98 -11.76 16.75 -8.75
C SER A 98 -10.55 17.68 -8.79
N ASP A 99 -10.02 18.05 -7.63
CA ASP A 99 -8.80 18.83 -7.45
C ASP A 99 -7.52 17.97 -7.50
N SER A 100 -7.65 16.71 -7.90
CA SER A 100 -6.58 15.71 -7.90
C SER A 100 -6.03 15.36 -6.50
N THR A 101 -6.77 15.64 -5.43
CA THR A 101 -6.46 15.11 -4.11
C THR A 101 -6.94 13.66 -4.00
N SER A 102 -6.08 12.77 -3.50
CA SER A 102 -6.39 11.35 -3.29
C SER A 102 -6.23 10.95 -1.82
N VAL A 103 -7.25 10.31 -1.25
CA VAL A 103 -7.21 9.80 0.14
C VAL A 103 -7.45 8.29 0.13
N TYR A 104 -6.63 7.56 0.89
CA TYR A 104 -6.66 6.10 0.92
C TYR A 104 -7.21 5.62 2.28
N TYR A 105 -8.34 4.92 2.25
CA TYR A 105 -8.93 4.28 3.41
C TYR A 105 -8.79 2.77 3.32
N GLN A 106 -8.26 2.14 4.36
CA GLN A 106 -8.27 0.68 4.44
C GLN A 106 -9.60 0.21 5.03
N ILE A 107 -10.24 -0.75 4.36
CA ILE A 107 -11.45 -1.41 4.81
C ILE A 107 -11.13 -2.88 5.04
N SER A 108 -11.52 -3.39 6.20
CA SER A 108 -11.43 -4.81 6.57
C SER A 108 -12.82 -5.38 6.79
N LYS A 109 -12.98 -6.68 6.51
CA LYS A 109 -14.22 -7.41 6.80
C LYS A 109 -14.56 -7.43 8.29
N ASP A 110 -13.53 -7.56 9.13
CA ASP A 110 -13.68 -7.57 10.58
C ASP A 110 -13.45 -6.18 11.19
N LEU A 111 -14.11 -5.95 12.33
CA LEU A 111 -13.79 -4.86 13.24
C LEU A 111 -12.41 -5.12 13.83
N SER A 112 -11.39 -4.43 13.34
CA SER A 112 -10.08 -4.40 13.98
C SER A 112 -10.19 -3.64 15.31
N ASP A 113 -9.55 -4.17 16.36
CA ASP A 113 -9.43 -3.44 17.63
C ASP A 113 -8.58 -2.18 17.38
N PRO A 114 -9.14 -0.96 17.56
CA PRO A 114 -8.41 0.29 17.34
C PRO A 114 -7.19 0.44 18.26
N CYS A 115 -7.09 -0.38 19.32
CA CYS A 115 -5.92 -0.42 20.19
C CYS A 115 -4.72 -1.16 19.56
N GLN A 116 -4.93 -2.06 18.59
CA GLN A 116 -3.85 -2.82 17.96
C GLN A 116 -2.93 -1.95 17.10
N GLU A 117 -3.48 -1.09 16.24
CA GLU A 117 -2.65 -0.21 15.40
C GLU A 117 -1.79 0.75 16.23
N LYS A 118 -2.34 1.26 17.34
CA LYS A 118 -1.58 2.09 18.29
C LYS A 118 -0.46 1.29 18.96
N LYS A 119 -0.70 0.02 19.31
CA LYS A 119 0.33 -0.86 19.89
C LYS A 119 1.44 -1.14 18.89
N ASP A 120 1.11 -1.46 17.65
CA ASP A 120 2.09 -1.74 16.59
C ASP A 120 2.95 -0.51 16.28
N PHE A 121 2.33 0.67 16.18
CA PHE A 121 3.05 1.94 16.01
C PHE A 121 4.00 2.20 17.18
N LEU A 122 3.51 2.05 18.42
CA LEU A 122 4.30 2.29 19.62
C LEU A 122 5.45 1.28 19.75
N GLU A 123 5.21 0.01 19.42
CA GLU A 123 6.24 -1.02 19.43
C GLU A 123 7.30 -0.76 18.37
N ARG A 124 6.91 -0.34 17.16
CA ARG A 124 7.83 0.04 16.09
C ARG A 124 8.67 1.25 16.50
N SER A 125 8.07 2.27 17.11
CA SER A 125 8.79 3.43 17.65
C SER A 125 9.78 3.01 18.74
N ARG A 126 9.37 2.14 19.67
CA ARG A 126 10.24 1.61 20.72
C ARG A 126 11.42 0.81 20.18
N ARG A 127 11.20 0.00 19.13
CA ARG A 127 12.28 -0.75 18.46
C ARG A 127 13.30 0.19 17.83
N ILE A 128 12.83 1.23 17.14
CA ILE A 128 13.71 2.26 16.55
C ILE A 128 14.50 2.98 17.65
N ASP A 129 13.85 3.41 18.73
CA ASP A 129 14.53 4.07 19.86
C ASP A 129 15.59 3.17 20.51
N ALA A 130 15.31 1.87 20.61
CA ALA A 130 16.26 0.88 21.12
C ALA A 130 17.46 0.71 20.18
N GLU A 131 17.23 0.64 18.86
CA GLU A 131 18.30 0.55 17.86
C GLU A 131 19.19 1.81 17.84
N LEU A 132 18.59 3.00 17.97
CA LEU A 132 19.33 4.26 18.05
C LEU A 132 20.20 4.32 19.32
N ARG A 133 19.67 3.87 20.47
CA ARG A 133 20.45 3.80 21.71
C ARG A 133 21.59 2.80 21.63
N ARG A 134 21.38 1.64 21.01
CA ARG A 134 22.43 0.61 20.85
C ARG A 134 23.57 1.08 19.96
N ASN A 135 23.27 1.85 18.91
CA ASN A 135 24.27 2.33 17.95
C ASN A 135 24.75 3.76 18.23
N ARG A 136 24.50 4.29 19.42
CA ARG A 136 24.76 5.69 19.78
C ARG A 136 26.19 6.12 19.47
N ASP A 137 27.18 5.37 19.94
CA ASP A 137 28.60 5.74 19.80
C ASP A 137 29.02 5.79 18.33
N LEU A 138 28.52 4.86 17.52
CA LEU A 138 28.78 4.80 16.08
C LEU A 138 28.15 5.98 15.35
N ILE A 139 26.94 6.39 15.74
CA ILE A 139 26.26 7.57 15.19
C ILE A 139 27.03 8.85 15.57
N GLU A 140 27.46 8.97 16.83
CA GLU A 140 28.23 10.14 17.31
C GLU A 140 29.56 10.27 16.55
N GLN A 141 30.30 9.17 16.38
CA GLN A 141 31.54 9.16 15.60
C GLN A 141 31.30 9.53 14.14
N ALA A 142 30.28 8.96 13.50
CA ALA A 142 29.95 9.28 12.11
C ALA A 142 29.61 10.76 11.92
N ALA A 143 28.89 11.36 12.87
CA ALA A 143 28.57 12.78 12.86
C ALA A 143 29.83 13.65 13.00
N LEU A 144 30.75 13.29 13.91
CA LEU A 144 32.03 13.97 14.10
C LEU A 144 32.89 13.97 12.82
N TYR A 145 32.92 12.85 12.11
CA TYR A 145 33.69 12.71 10.86
C TYR A 145 32.90 13.10 9.60
N ASN A 146 31.67 13.56 9.76
CA ASN A 146 30.76 13.92 8.67
C ASN A 146 30.59 12.80 7.62
N LEU A 147 30.49 11.55 8.10
CA LEU A 147 30.36 10.35 7.27
C LEU A 147 28.90 9.87 7.24
N PRO A 148 28.36 9.52 6.06
CA PRO A 148 27.05 8.87 5.98
C PRO A 148 27.17 7.42 6.49
N ILE A 149 26.22 7.01 7.34
CA ILE A 149 26.14 5.65 7.87
C ILE A 149 24.76 5.04 7.63
N THR A 150 24.73 3.73 7.42
CA THR A 150 23.51 2.93 7.36
C THR A 150 23.59 1.86 8.44
N LEU A 151 22.67 1.89 9.40
CA LEU A 151 22.59 0.87 10.43
C LEU A 151 22.10 -0.44 9.82
N LYS A 152 22.78 -1.55 10.13
CA LYS A 152 22.35 -2.88 9.67
C LYS A 152 21.09 -3.28 10.43
N LYS A 153 20.02 -3.59 9.70
CA LYS A 153 18.81 -4.19 10.28
C LYS A 153 19.15 -5.59 10.78
N GLU A 154 18.99 -5.84 12.08
CA GLU A 154 19.13 -7.20 12.63
C GLU A 154 18.06 -8.09 11.96
N THR A 155 18.50 -9.04 11.15
CA THR A 155 17.67 -10.18 10.76
C THR A 155 17.55 -11.06 11.99
N SER A 156 16.38 -11.10 12.62
CA SER A 156 16.05 -12.11 13.62
C SER A 156 16.33 -13.49 13.02
N GLY A 157 17.42 -14.13 13.47
CA GLY A 157 18.01 -15.30 12.84
C GLY A 157 17.13 -16.54 12.88
N ALA A 158 17.05 -17.22 11.74
CA ALA A 158 16.91 -18.67 11.73
C ALA A 158 18.30 -19.27 12.01
N SER A 159 18.50 -19.73 13.24
CA SER A 159 19.64 -20.56 13.63
C SER A 159 19.14 -21.81 14.33
N THR A 160 19.15 -22.92 13.59
CA THR A 160 19.27 -24.30 14.08
C THR A 160 20.19 -24.98 13.07
N SER A 161 21.47 -25.17 13.33
CA SER A 161 22.07 -26.17 14.23
C SER A 161 22.94 -27.07 13.35
N GLY A 162 24.24 -26.82 13.32
CA GLY A 162 25.20 -27.84 12.94
C GLY A 162 25.19 -28.93 14.01
N ALA A 163 25.00 -30.18 13.59
CA ALA A 163 25.26 -31.36 14.40
C ALA A 163 26.02 -32.39 13.55
N ASN A 164 27.20 -32.75 14.05
CA ASN A 164 28.08 -33.83 13.61
C ASN A 164 27.36 -35.08 13.10
N LYS A 165 27.81 -35.61 11.96
CA LYS A 165 28.49 -36.91 11.89
C LYS A 165 29.24 -37.07 10.57
#